data_AF-M1B2Z9-F1
#
_entry.id   AF-M1B2Z9-F1
#
_cell.length_a   1.000
_cell.length_b   1.000
_cell.length_c   1.000
_cell.angle_alpha   90.00
_cell.angle_beta   90.00
_cell.angle_gamma   90.00
#
_symmetry.space_group_name_H-M   'P 1'
#
loop_
_entity.id
_entity.type
_entity.pdbx_description
1 polymer ?
#
loop_
_entity_poly.entity_id
_entity_poly.type
_entity_poly.pdbx_seq_one_letter_code
_entity_poly.pdbx_strand_id
1 'polypeptide(L)'
;MAHTVARVLLLIPDWVSVPLSSLRVFAWMEDSDVQDRKTNSVHQQYSRVAKRTAANLTYYNYGSHVQEYGDKVVSFDPLATYMGETSKNHIHDSVDAKSFSTSSSRNVDQHSTELFYLLTKHNNTPKGSAEKYKARVKLNEVMSKRSQVDNNVKHLGELLFGVEKGNEVLHSVRPAGHPLVDNWDCLKSYVKIFEVQCGRLTAYGRKHVRGIANICNAGITSEKMAAMSAQACST
;
A
#
# COMPACT_ATOMS: atom_id res chain seq x y z
N MET A 1 -4.98 47.16 -1.39
CA MET A 1 -6.07 46.16 -1.19
C MET A 1 -5.46 44.80 -1.53
N ALA A 2 -4.95 44.09 -0.53
CA ALA A 2 -4.20 42.85 -0.71
C ALA A 2 -5.18 41.68 -0.64
N HIS A 3 -5.42 41.00 -1.77
CA HIS A 3 -6.14 39.74 -1.78
C HIS A 3 -5.16 38.62 -1.43
N THR A 4 -5.26 38.17 -0.18
CA THR A 4 -4.65 36.94 0.32
C THR A 4 -5.24 35.76 -0.44
N VAL A 5 -4.52 35.26 -1.43
CA VAL A 5 -4.84 33.96 -2.06
C VAL A 5 -4.49 32.89 -1.03
N ALA A 6 -5.53 32.30 -0.44
CA ALA A 6 -5.41 31.14 0.42
C ALA A 6 -4.74 30.00 -0.37
N ARG A 7 -3.44 29.81 -0.19
CA ARG A 7 -2.78 28.55 -0.50
C ARG A 7 -3.43 27.50 0.39
N VAL A 8 -4.32 26.69 -0.18
CA VAL A 8 -4.66 25.38 0.39
C VAL A 8 -3.42 24.50 0.21
N LEU A 9 -2.40 24.77 1.04
CA LEU A 9 -1.48 23.72 1.45
C LEU A 9 -2.38 22.72 2.17
N LEU A 10 -2.61 21.55 1.56
CA LEU A 10 -3.06 20.37 2.28
C LEU A 10 -1.94 19.92 3.22
N LEU A 11 -1.68 20.75 4.23
CA LEU A 11 -1.22 20.30 5.52
C LEU A 11 -2.30 19.36 5.99
N ILE A 12 -1.93 18.11 6.29
CA ILE A 12 -2.70 17.33 7.26
C ILE A 12 -2.82 18.28 8.47
N PRO A 13 -4.02 18.77 8.80
CA PRO A 13 -4.17 19.66 9.95
C PRO A 13 -3.62 18.94 11.19
N ASP A 14 -2.99 19.64 12.13
CA ASP A 14 -2.33 19.01 13.29
C ASP A 14 -3.27 18.12 14.16
N TRP A 15 -4.59 18.21 13.95
CA TRP A 15 -5.62 17.37 14.57
C TRP A 15 -5.96 16.08 13.80
N VAL A 16 -5.48 15.91 12.57
CA VAL A 16 -5.70 14.70 11.76
C VAL A 16 -4.53 13.73 11.97
N SER A 17 -4.75 12.68 12.76
CA SER A 17 -3.71 11.67 13.07
C SER A 17 -3.71 10.47 12.11
N VAL A 18 -4.55 10.45 11.07
CA VAL A 18 -4.73 9.33 10.12
C VAL A 18 -4.61 9.85 8.69
N PRO A 19 -3.87 9.17 7.79
CA PRO A 19 -3.89 9.50 6.36
C PRO A 19 -5.32 9.50 5.82
N LEU A 20 -5.72 10.58 5.14
CA LEU A 20 -7.08 10.75 4.63
C LEU A 20 -7.40 9.79 3.47
N SER A 21 -6.39 9.41 2.68
CA SER A 21 -6.55 8.49 1.54
C SER A 21 -5.20 8.00 0.99
N SER A 22 -5.22 7.26 -0.13
CA SER A 22 -4.02 6.85 -0.88
C SER A 22 -3.62 7.90 -1.91
N LEU A 23 -2.31 8.16 -2.05
CA LEU A 23 -1.74 9.09 -3.04
C LEU A 23 -2.24 8.85 -4.46
N ARG A 24 -2.33 7.57 -4.89
CA ARG A 24 -2.81 7.23 -6.23
C ARG A 24 -4.27 7.62 -6.43
N VAL A 25 -5.11 7.36 -5.43
CA VAL A 25 -6.55 7.65 -5.48
C VAL A 25 -6.78 9.17 -5.57
N PHE A 26 -6.11 9.92 -4.70
CA PHE A 26 -6.19 11.37 -4.73
C PHE A 26 -5.67 11.96 -6.05
N ALA A 27 -4.56 11.42 -6.55
CA ALA A 27 -3.94 11.91 -7.78
C ALA A 27 -4.87 11.84 -9.01
N TRP A 28 -5.60 10.75 -9.22
CA TRP A 28 -6.47 10.62 -10.40
C TRP A 28 -7.81 11.36 -10.21
N MET A 29 -8.35 11.41 -8.98
CA MET A 29 -9.61 12.12 -8.71
C MET A 29 -9.44 13.63 -8.89
N GLU A 30 -8.41 14.23 -8.28
CA GLU A 30 -8.13 15.66 -8.46
C GLU A 30 -7.82 15.99 -9.93
N ASP A 31 -7.21 15.06 -10.67
CA ASP A 31 -6.91 15.27 -12.09
C ASP A 31 -8.20 15.34 -12.89
N SER A 32 -9.11 14.40 -12.61
CA SER A 32 -10.42 14.33 -13.25
C SER A 32 -11.30 15.54 -12.94
N ASP A 33 -11.11 16.19 -11.79
CA ASP A 33 -11.88 17.38 -11.41
C ASP A 33 -11.39 18.65 -12.10
N VAL A 34 -10.11 18.72 -12.48
CA VAL A 34 -9.51 19.91 -13.10
C VAL A 34 -9.50 19.82 -14.61
N GLN A 35 -9.23 18.64 -15.16
CA GLN A 35 -9.05 18.43 -16.60
C GLN A 35 -10.39 18.30 -17.34
N ASP A 36 -10.42 18.74 -18.60
CA ASP A 36 -11.55 18.50 -19.49
C ASP A 36 -11.55 17.02 -19.93
N ARG A 37 -12.54 16.27 -19.45
CA ARG A 37 -12.66 14.82 -19.68
C ARG A 37 -13.05 14.47 -21.11
N LYS A 38 -13.58 15.41 -21.91
CA LYS A 38 -13.88 15.17 -23.33
C LYS A 38 -12.63 15.17 -24.19
N THR A 39 -11.66 16.00 -23.82
CA THR A 39 -10.42 16.21 -24.59
C THR A 39 -9.24 15.43 -24.03
N ASN A 40 -9.22 15.15 -22.72
CA ASN A 40 -8.18 14.35 -22.10
C ASN A 40 -8.46 12.85 -22.22
N SER A 41 -7.43 12.09 -22.60
CA SER A 41 -7.50 10.63 -22.66
C SER A 41 -7.11 9.95 -21.34
N VAL A 42 -7.49 8.67 -21.22
CA VAL A 42 -7.08 7.81 -20.09
C VAL A 42 -5.55 7.75 -19.96
N HIS A 43 -4.83 7.67 -21.08
CA HIS A 43 -3.36 7.65 -21.12
C HIS A 43 -2.72 8.94 -20.58
N GLN A 44 -3.30 10.09 -20.92
CA GLN A 44 -2.82 11.38 -20.44
C GLN A 44 -3.01 11.51 -18.92
N GLN A 45 -4.16 11.08 -18.40
CA GLN A 45 -4.38 10.99 -16.96
C GLN A 45 -3.38 10.03 -16.31
N TYR A 46 -3.21 8.82 -16.84
CA TYR A 46 -2.23 7.86 -16.35
C TYR A 46 -0.84 8.49 -16.24
N SER A 47 -0.37 9.19 -17.29
CA SER A 47 0.95 9.82 -17.32
C SER A 47 1.11 10.87 -16.22
N ARG A 48 0.09 11.70 -15.97
CA ARG A 48 0.11 12.71 -14.89
C ARG A 48 0.09 12.06 -13.50
N VAL A 49 -0.75 11.04 -13.31
CA VAL A 49 -0.86 10.29 -12.05
C VAL A 49 0.44 9.52 -11.76
N ALA A 50 1.04 8.89 -12.77
CA ALA A 50 2.32 8.19 -12.67
C ALA A 50 3.43 9.16 -12.26
N LYS A 51 3.53 10.32 -12.92
CA LYS A 51 4.52 11.36 -12.58
C LYS A 51 4.35 11.86 -11.14
N ARG A 52 3.11 12.15 -10.71
CA ARG A 52 2.82 12.59 -9.34
C ARG A 52 3.16 11.53 -8.30
N THR A 53 2.80 10.27 -8.56
CA THR A 53 3.04 9.16 -7.63
C THR A 53 4.51 8.78 -7.55
N ALA A 54 5.27 8.97 -8.64
CA ALA A 54 6.70 8.73 -8.70
C ALA A 54 7.55 9.83 -8.06
N ALA A 55 7.00 11.03 -7.85
CA ALA A 55 7.75 12.22 -7.39
C ALA A 55 8.48 12.01 -6.04
N ASN A 56 7.99 11.12 -5.18
CA ASN A 56 8.59 10.81 -3.88
C ASN A 56 9.37 9.48 -3.86
N LEU A 57 9.71 8.90 -5.02
CA LEU A 57 10.56 7.71 -5.07
C LEU A 57 11.98 8.03 -4.56
N THR A 58 12.54 9.17 -4.99
CA THR A 58 13.91 9.57 -4.62
C THR A 58 14.03 10.08 -3.19
N TYR A 59 12.93 10.53 -2.58
CA TYR A 59 12.88 11.05 -1.22
C TYR A 59 12.23 10.02 -0.28
N TYR A 60 13.07 9.27 0.44
CA TYR A 60 12.67 8.24 1.42
C TYR A 60 11.83 7.04 0.89
N ASN A 61 11.82 6.76 -0.43
CA ASN A 61 11.09 5.64 -1.04
C ASN A 61 9.56 5.64 -0.77
N TYR A 62 8.96 6.82 -0.62
CA TYR A 62 7.53 6.97 -0.35
C TYR A 62 6.65 7.10 -1.60
N GLY A 63 7.26 7.05 -2.79
CA GLY A 63 6.57 7.01 -4.07
C GLY A 63 6.25 5.58 -4.51
N SER A 64 5.54 5.46 -5.64
CA SER A 64 5.34 4.16 -6.30
C SER A 64 5.24 4.32 -7.81
N HIS A 65 5.57 3.24 -8.52
CA HIS A 65 5.34 3.16 -9.96
C HIS A 65 3.88 2.74 -10.21
N VAL A 66 3.12 3.61 -10.85
CA VAL A 66 1.81 3.26 -11.41
C VAL A 66 2.06 2.36 -12.62
N GLN A 67 1.23 1.34 -12.79
CA GLN A 67 1.37 0.33 -13.84
C GLN A 67 0.07 0.21 -14.63
N GLU A 68 0.18 -0.09 -15.93
CA GLU A 68 -0.94 -0.35 -16.84
C GLU A 68 -0.92 -1.80 -17.32
N TYR A 69 -2.09 -2.43 -17.36
CA TYR A 69 -2.28 -3.82 -17.76
C TYR A 69 -3.53 -3.94 -18.65
N GLY A 70 -3.66 -5.04 -19.38
CA GLY A 70 -4.80 -5.30 -20.27
C GLY A 70 -4.63 -4.66 -21.65
N ASP A 71 -5.76 -4.37 -22.30
CA ASP A 71 -5.78 -3.74 -23.61
C ASP A 71 -5.43 -2.25 -23.49
N LYS A 72 -4.22 -1.90 -23.93
CA LYS A 72 -3.70 -0.53 -23.86
C LYS A 72 -4.30 0.37 -24.93
N VAL A 73 -4.98 -0.16 -25.95
CA VAL A 73 -5.65 0.67 -26.97
C VAL A 73 -6.75 1.52 -26.33
N VAL A 74 -7.43 0.98 -25.31
CA VAL A 74 -8.42 1.70 -24.50
C VAL A 74 -7.85 2.96 -23.84
N SER A 75 -6.53 3.02 -23.61
CA SER A 75 -5.91 4.21 -23.00
C SER A 75 -6.02 5.46 -23.88
N PHE A 76 -6.26 5.32 -25.18
CA PHE A 76 -6.46 6.45 -26.09
C PHE A 76 -7.86 7.06 -26.02
N ASP A 77 -8.82 6.37 -25.40
CA ASP A 77 -10.20 6.87 -25.27
C ASP A 77 -10.25 8.14 -24.39
N PRO A 78 -11.20 9.05 -24.67
CA PRO A 78 -11.52 10.15 -23.77
C PRO A 78 -11.94 9.66 -22.38
N LEU A 79 -11.55 10.38 -21.33
CA LEU A 79 -11.98 10.09 -19.95
C LEU A 79 -13.50 10.10 -19.80
N ALA A 80 -14.19 10.96 -20.57
CA ALA A 80 -15.65 11.11 -20.53
C ALA A 80 -16.40 9.81 -20.86
N THR A 81 -15.79 8.92 -21.65
CA THR A 81 -16.33 7.58 -21.95
C THR A 81 -16.58 6.76 -20.68
N TYR A 82 -15.76 6.94 -19.65
CA TYR A 82 -15.80 6.14 -18.42
C TYR A 82 -16.30 6.91 -17.19
N MET A 83 -16.01 8.20 -17.14
CA MET A 83 -16.24 9.06 -15.96
C MET A 83 -17.33 10.11 -16.19
N GLY A 84 -17.97 10.10 -17.36
CA GLY A 84 -18.91 11.12 -17.78
C GLY A 84 -18.25 12.46 -18.10
N GLU A 85 -19.03 13.36 -18.69
CA GLU A 85 -18.59 14.71 -19.03
C GLU A 85 -18.49 15.59 -17.79
N THR A 86 -17.58 16.57 -17.81
CA THR A 86 -17.56 17.65 -16.82
C THR A 86 -18.20 18.88 -17.43
N SER A 87 -19.11 19.52 -16.70
CA SER A 87 -19.70 20.80 -17.10
C SER A 87 -18.80 21.95 -16.65
N LYS A 88 -17.56 22.05 -17.16
CA LYS A 88 -16.75 23.25 -16.96
C LYS A 88 -16.81 24.11 -18.21
N ASN A 89 -17.62 25.18 -18.12
CA ASN A 89 -17.57 26.27 -19.08
C ASN A 89 -16.18 26.93 -18.96
N HIS A 90 -15.40 26.88 -20.04
CA HIS A 90 -14.01 27.33 -20.19
C HIS A 90 -13.76 28.85 -19.98
N ILE A 91 -14.61 29.59 -19.26
CA ILE A 91 -14.56 31.06 -19.26
C ILE A 91 -13.81 31.66 -18.06
N HIS A 92 -13.56 30.95 -16.97
CA HIS A 92 -12.76 31.51 -15.89
C HIS A 92 -11.55 30.67 -15.50
N ASP A 93 -10.43 31.30 -15.79
CA ASP A 93 -9.10 31.14 -15.24
C ASP A 93 -8.32 29.92 -15.73
N SER A 94 -7.52 30.22 -16.76
CA SER A 94 -6.17 29.70 -16.94
C SER A 94 -5.27 30.00 -15.73
N VAL A 95 -5.71 29.65 -14.52
CA VAL A 95 -4.77 29.34 -13.43
C VAL A 95 -4.10 28.04 -13.84
N ASP A 96 -3.14 28.21 -14.76
CA ASP A 96 -1.94 27.43 -14.92
C ASP A 96 -2.12 26.00 -14.38
N ALA A 97 -2.28 25.03 -15.29
CA ALA A 97 -2.18 23.60 -14.98
C ALA A 97 -0.88 23.22 -14.20
N LYS A 98 0.02 24.20 -13.96
CA LYS A 98 1.03 24.24 -12.89
C LYS A 98 0.50 24.08 -11.45
N SER A 99 -0.80 24.16 -11.20
CA SER A 99 -1.36 23.99 -9.84
C SER A 99 -1.46 22.52 -9.39
N PHE A 100 -1.14 21.54 -10.26
CA PHE A 100 -0.73 20.21 -9.80
C PHE A 100 0.62 20.31 -9.08
N SER A 101 0.60 20.97 -7.92
CA SER A 101 1.74 21.14 -7.04
C SER A 101 2.32 19.76 -6.79
N THR A 102 3.51 19.57 -7.33
CA THR A 102 4.44 18.49 -6.99
C THR A 102 4.97 18.60 -5.56
N SER A 103 4.35 19.45 -4.73
CA SER A 103 4.62 19.57 -3.31
C SER A 103 4.48 18.19 -2.68
N SER A 104 5.61 17.64 -2.24
CA SER A 104 5.72 16.33 -1.63
C SER A 104 4.74 16.23 -0.47
N SER A 105 3.62 15.52 -0.66
CA SER A 105 2.81 15.08 0.46
C SER A 105 3.67 14.16 1.31
N ARG A 106 3.66 14.36 2.64
CA ARG A 106 4.28 13.41 3.56
C ARG A 106 3.47 12.12 3.49
N ASN A 107 3.97 11.13 2.76
CA ASN A 107 3.29 9.86 2.65
C ASN A 107 3.76 8.93 3.76
N VAL A 108 2.85 8.04 4.16
CA VAL A 108 3.16 6.95 5.06
C VAL A 108 2.89 5.67 4.30
N ASP A 109 3.78 4.69 4.44
CA ASP A 109 3.53 3.35 3.91
C ASP A 109 2.21 2.78 4.46
N GLN A 110 1.45 2.09 3.62
CA GLN A 110 0.11 1.59 3.98
C GLN A 110 0.17 0.58 5.13
N HIS A 111 1.19 -0.29 5.17
CA HIS A 111 1.36 -1.23 6.28
C HIS A 111 1.75 -0.51 7.58
N SER A 112 2.36 0.65 7.48
CA SER A 112 2.83 1.46 8.62
C SER A 112 1.79 2.45 9.16
N THR A 113 0.69 2.66 8.44
CA THR A 113 -0.34 3.66 8.78
C THR A 113 -0.95 3.46 10.17
N GLU A 114 -1.28 2.23 10.54
CA GLU A 114 -1.83 1.91 11.87
C GLU A 114 -0.81 2.22 12.99
N LEU A 115 0.46 1.84 12.81
CA LEU A 115 1.51 2.13 13.78
C LEU A 115 1.76 3.64 13.89
N PHE A 116 1.78 4.35 12.76
CA PHE A 116 1.92 5.80 12.72
C PHE A 116 0.80 6.49 13.50
N TYR A 117 -0.46 6.06 13.31
CA TYR A 117 -1.59 6.56 14.08
C TYR A 117 -1.43 6.29 15.59
N LEU A 118 -1.10 5.06 15.98
CA LEU A 118 -0.96 4.67 17.38
C LEU A 118 0.19 5.42 18.07
N LEU A 119 1.32 5.62 17.37
CA LEU A 119 2.47 6.38 17.85
C LEU A 119 2.11 7.86 18.01
N THR A 120 1.45 8.45 17.02
CA THR A 120 1.00 9.85 17.06
C THR A 120 0.03 10.08 18.22
N LYS A 121 -0.96 9.19 18.36
CA LYS A 121 -1.91 9.20 19.49
C LYS A 121 -1.18 9.10 20.82
N HIS A 122 -0.24 8.15 20.96
CA HIS A 122 0.55 8.01 22.18
C HIS A 122 1.33 9.28 22.51
N ASN A 123 2.01 9.88 21.53
CA ASN A 123 2.83 11.07 21.73
C ASN A 123 1.99 12.29 22.12
N ASN A 124 0.88 12.52 21.44
CA ASN A 124 0.02 13.69 21.63
C ASN A 124 -0.88 13.61 22.88
N THR A 125 -1.02 12.43 23.50
CA THR A 125 -1.83 12.28 24.72
C THR A 125 -1.06 12.80 25.96
N PRO A 126 -1.71 13.53 26.89
CA PRO A 126 -1.06 14.08 28.09
C PRO A 126 -0.28 13.04 28.91
N LYS A 127 0.91 13.43 29.41
CA LYS A 127 1.74 12.57 30.24
C LYS A 127 1.00 12.16 31.52
N GLY A 128 1.10 10.90 31.90
CA GLY A 128 0.46 10.35 33.11
C GLY A 128 -1.03 10.02 32.98
N SER A 129 -1.68 10.35 31.85
CA SER A 129 -3.10 10.04 31.66
C SER A 129 -3.36 8.54 31.43
N ALA A 130 -4.53 8.06 31.84
CA ALA A 130 -4.97 6.69 31.60
C ALA A 130 -5.03 6.37 30.10
N GLU A 131 -5.40 7.35 29.28
CA GLU A 131 -5.45 7.27 27.82
C GLU A 131 -4.06 7.07 27.22
N LYS A 132 -3.02 7.75 27.74
CA LYS A 132 -1.65 7.58 27.26
C LYS A 132 -1.14 6.17 27.57
N TYR A 133 -1.47 5.65 28.75
CA TYR A 133 -1.19 4.27 29.13
C TYR A 133 -1.90 3.27 28.21
N LYS A 134 -3.22 3.43 27.99
CA LYS A 134 -4.00 2.61 27.05
C LYS A 134 -3.42 2.64 25.63
N ALA A 135 -3.02 3.81 25.13
CA ALA A 135 -2.40 3.97 23.82
C ALA A 135 -1.05 3.22 23.74
N ARG A 136 -0.23 3.29 24.81
CA ARG A 136 1.05 2.56 24.88
C ARG A 136 0.85 1.05 24.87
N VAL A 137 -0.08 0.55 25.69
CA VAL A 137 -0.42 -0.87 25.74
C VAL A 137 -0.86 -1.35 24.36
N LYS A 138 -1.74 -0.58 23.69
CA LYS A 138 -2.22 -0.95 22.35
C LYS A 138 -1.11 -0.95 21.30
N LEU A 139 -0.22 0.05 21.34
CA LEU A 139 0.94 0.12 20.45
C LEU A 139 1.84 -1.11 20.61
N ASN A 140 2.18 -1.48 21.86
CA ASN A 140 2.99 -2.65 22.15
C ASN A 140 2.32 -3.96 21.71
N GLU A 141 1.01 -4.09 21.92
CA GLU A 141 0.22 -5.24 21.46
C GLU A 141 0.30 -5.41 19.94
N VAL A 142 0.10 -4.33 19.18
CA VAL A 142 0.17 -4.35 17.71
C VAL A 142 1.59 -4.64 17.22
N MET A 143 2.61 -4.03 17.82
CA MET A 143 4.01 -4.30 17.48
C MET A 143 4.39 -5.77 17.74
N SER A 144 3.99 -6.32 18.89
CA SER A 144 4.23 -7.72 19.24
C SER A 144 3.57 -8.68 18.24
N LYS A 145 2.28 -8.47 17.93
CA LYS A 145 1.56 -9.28 16.93
C LYS A 145 2.21 -9.23 15.55
N ARG A 146 2.69 -8.06 15.12
CA ARG A 146 3.39 -7.91 13.83
C ARG A 146 4.73 -8.64 13.82
N SER A 147 5.50 -8.50 14.89
CA SER A 147 6.77 -9.21 15.09
C SER A 147 6.57 -10.73 15.08
N GLN A 148 5.54 -11.23 15.78
CA GLN A 148 5.21 -12.64 15.80
C GLN A 148 4.93 -13.18 14.39
N VAL A 149 4.10 -12.50 13.60
CA VAL A 149 3.80 -12.94 12.22
C VAL A 149 5.06 -12.91 11.34
N ASP A 150 5.89 -11.86 11.44
CA ASP A 150 7.15 -11.78 10.69
C ASP A 150 8.10 -12.93 11.07
N ASN A 151 8.24 -13.23 12.36
CA ASN A 151 9.10 -14.30 12.87
C ASN A 151 8.57 -15.68 12.46
N ASN A 152 7.27 -15.93 12.57
CA ASN A 152 6.66 -17.20 12.19
C ASN A 152 6.87 -17.51 10.70
N VAL A 153 6.69 -16.52 9.83
CA VAL A 153 6.93 -16.70 8.37
C VAL A 153 8.41 -16.93 8.09
N LYS A 154 9.31 -16.16 8.74
CA LYS A 154 10.75 -16.36 8.62
C LYS A 154 11.14 -17.78 9.04
N HIS A 155 10.70 -18.21 10.22
CA HIS A 155 11.03 -19.51 10.78
C HIS A 155 10.47 -20.66 9.92
N LEU A 156 9.26 -20.50 9.37
CA LEU A 156 8.71 -21.44 8.39
C LEU A 156 9.64 -21.60 7.17
N GLY A 157 10.16 -20.50 6.61
CA GLY A 157 11.13 -20.57 5.51
C GLY A 157 12.42 -21.29 5.90
N GLU A 158 12.93 -21.01 7.10
CA GLU A 158 14.13 -21.68 7.65
C GLU A 158 13.91 -23.19 7.81
N LEU A 159 12.74 -23.61 8.32
CA LEU A 159 12.40 -25.03 8.48
C LEU A 159 12.25 -25.75 7.14
N LEU A 160 11.70 -25.07 6.13
CA LEU A 160 11.45 -25.68 4.82
C LEU A 160 12.71 -25.82 3.96
N PHE A 161 13.61 -24.83 4.02
CA PHE A 161 14.72 -24.69 3.07
C PHE A 161 16.10 -24.44 3.72
N GLY A 162 16.17 -24.26 5.05
CA GLY A 162 17.37 -23.80 5.75
C GLY A 162 17.45 -22.27 5.84
N VAL A 163 18.37 -21.76 6.67
CA VAL A 163 18.42 -20.33 7.04
C VAL A 163 18.61 -19.39 5.85
N GLU A 164 19.64 -19.63 5.05
CA GLU A 164 19.96 -18.76 3.91
C GLU A 164 18.93 -18.90 2.78
N LYS A 165 18.68 -20.15 2.36
CA LYS A 165 17.78 -20.42 1.24
C LYS A 165 16.33 -20.09 1.57
N GLY A 166 15.91 -20.28 2.82
CA GLY A 166 14.58 -19.89 3.29
C GLY A 166 14.35 -18.40 3.14
N ASN A 167 15.31 -17.57 3.56
CA ASN A 167 15.22 -16.13 3.37
C ASN A 167 15.21 -15.73 1.88
N GLU A 168 16.04 -16.36 1.05
CA GLU A 168 16.07 -16.12 -0.40
C GLU A 168 14.72 -16.47 -1.06
N VAL A 169 14.18 -17.65 -0.79
CA VAL A 169 12.91 -18.12 -1.35
C VAL A 169 11.75 -17.22 -0.91
N LEU A 170 11.65 -16.87 0.38
CA LEU A 170 10.55 -16.05 0.88
C LEU A 170 10.51 -14.65 0.25
N HIS A 171 11.67 -14.05 -0.04
CA HIS A 171 11.78 -12.68 -0.52
C HIS A 171 11.97 -12.58 -2.04
N SER A 172 12.11 -13.69 -2.74
CA SER A 172 12.27 -13.72 -4.20
C SER A 172 11.07 -13.04 -4.90
N VAL A 173 11.38 -12.19 -5.88
CA VAL A 173 10.41 -11.51 -6.72
C VAL A 173 10.55 -12.05 -8.13
N ARG A 174 9.46 -12.60 -8.67
CA ARG A 174 9.42 -13.08 -10.06
C ARG A 174 9.62 -11.94 -11.06
N PRO A 175 10.20 -12.21 -12.24
CA PRO A 175 10.33 -11.21 -13.30
C PRO A 175 8.98 -10.56 -13.65
N ALA A 176 9.03 -9.30 -14.06
CA ALA A 176 7.82 -8.58 -14.48
C ALA A 176 7.06 -9.35 -15.58
N GLY A 177 5.73 -9.34 -15.50
CA GLY A 177 4.86 -10.08 -16.43
C GLY A 177 4.59 -11.53 -16.04
N HIS A 178 5.33 -12.11 -15.09
CA HIS A 178 5.02 -13.45 -14.58
C HIS A 178 3.95 -13.40 -13.47
N PRO A 179 3.09 -14.43 -13.36
CA PRO A 179 2.14 -14.52 -12.27
C PRO A 179 2.87 -14.74 -10.94
N LEU A 180 2.25 -14.28 -9.83
CA LEU A 180 2.79 -14.44 -8.48
C LEU A 180 3.01 -15.91 -8.11
N VAL A 181 2.08 -16.77 -8.52
CA VAL A 181 2.07 -18.21 -8.24
C VAL A 181 1.64 -18.97 -9.48
N ASP A 182 2.15 -20.18 -9.67
CA ASP A 182 1.74 -21.05 -10.79
C ASP A 182 0.43 -21.78 -10.51
N ASN A 183 0.17 -22.12 -9.24
CA ASN A 183 -1.05 -22.78 -8.78
C ASN A 183 -1.76 -21.95 -7.69
N TRP A 184 -2.86 -21.30 -8.08
CA TRP A 184 -3.66 -20.46 -7.17
C TRP A 184 -4.35 -21.25 -6.05
N ASP A 185 -4.71 -22.51 -6.28
CA ASP A 185 -5.37 -23.32 -5.26
C ASP A 185 -4.36 -23.81 -4.21
N CYS A 186 -3.13 -24.08 -4.62
CA CYS A 186 -2.01 -24.30 -3.71
C CYS A 186 -1.74 -23.07 -2.84
N LEU A 187 -1.71 -21.85 -3.41
CA LEU A 187 -1.58 -20.62 -2.62
C LEU A 187 -2.70 -20.46 -1.59
N LYS A 188 -3.97 -20.62 -2.01
CA LYS A 188 -5.13 -20.53 -1.09
C LYS A 188 -5.03 -21.58 0.02
N SER A 189 -4.69 -22.82 -0.33
CA SER A 189 -4.50 -23.90 0.62
C SER A 189 -3.39 -23.58 1.62
N TYR A 190 -2.27 -23.02 1.17
CA TYR A 190 -1.12 -22.73 2.03
C TYR A 190 -1.37 -21.55 2.96
N VAL A 191 -2.06 -20.52 2.47
CA VAL A 191 -2.54 -19.44 3.33
C VAL A 191 -3.48 -20.01 4.40
N LYS A 192 -4.41 -20.89 4.04
CA LYS A 192 -5.33 -21.51 5.01
C LYS A 192 -4.60 -22.38 6.03
N ILE A 193 -3.64 -23.20 5.60
CA ILE A 193 -2.81 -24.03 6.48
C ILE A 193 -2.04 -23.14 7.46
N PHE A 194 -1.40 -22.08 6.96
CA PHE A 194 -0.69 -21.12 7.81
C PHE A 194 -1.64 -20.46 8.80
N GLU A 195 -2.82 -19.99 8.38
CA GLU A 195 -3.78 -19.34 9.27
C GLU A 195 -4.35 -20.27 10.36
N VAL A 196 -4.50 -21.56 10.07
CA VAL A 196 -4.92 -22.58 11.05
C VAL A 196 -3.85 -22.78 12.13
N GLN A 197 -2.57 -22.79 11.74
CA GLN A 197 -1.47 -23.06 12.68
C GLN A 197 -0.96 -21.81 13.41
N CYS A 198 -0.95 -20.67 12.72
CA CYS A 198 -0.25 -19.46 13.14
C CYS A 198 -1.19 -18.29 13.46
N GLY A 199 -2.50 -18.49 13.26
CA GLY A 199 -3.51 -17.45 13.37
C GLY A 199 -3.73 -16.67 12.08
N ARG A 200 -4.88 -16.01 12.01
CA ARG A 200 -5.37 -15.32 10.81
C ARG A 200 -4.43 -14.18 10.37
N LEU A 201 -4.13 -14.11 9.07
CA LEU A 201 -3.36 -13.03 8.49
C LEU A 201 -4.20 -11.74 8.45
N THR A 202 -3.79 -10.77 9.26
CA THR A 202 -4.37 -9.42 9.24
C THR A 202 -3.95 -8.65 7.99
N ALA A 203 -4.41 -7.41 7.84
CA ALA A 203 -3.98 -6.53 6.76
C ALA A 203 -2.45 -6.37 6.69
N TYR A 204 -1.78 -6.38 7.84
CA TYR A 204 -0.32 -6.41 7.91
C TYR A 204 0.24 -7.73 7.39
N GLY A 205 -0.25 -8.86 7.89
CA GLY A 205 0.27 -10.19 7.57
C GLY A 205 0.20 -10.56 6.09
N ARG A 206 -0.73 -9.95 5.32
CA ARG A 206 -0.81 -10.15 3.87
C ARG A 206 0.45 -9.75 3.10
N LYS A 207 1.36 -8.97 3.68
CA LYS A 207 2.69 -8.70 3.09
C LYS A 207 3.47 -9.99 2.78
N HIS A 208 3.20 -11.07 3.52
CA HIS A 208 3.90 -12.36 3.42
C HIS A 208 3.32 -13.33 2.39
N VAL A 209 2.20 -12.97 1.74
CA VAL A 209 1.56 -13.84 0.74
C VAL A 209 2.50 -14.18 -0.41
N ARG A 210 3.43 -13.29 -0.78
CA ARG A 210 4.49 -13.59 -1.77
C ARG A 210 5.40 -14.72 -1.31
N GLY A 211 5.85 -14.71 -0.06
CA GLY A 211 6.68 -15.78 0.48
C GLY A 211 5.96 -17.12 0.45
N ILE A 212 4.68 -17.13 0.83
CA ILE A 212 3.83 -18.33 0.76
C ILE A 212 3.64 -18.80 -0.69
N ALA A 213 3.46 -17.89 -1.64
CA ALA A 213 3.42 -18.22 -3.07
C ALA A 213 4.74 -18.84 -3.54
N ASN A 214 5.88 -18.33 -3.10
CA ASN A 214 7.19 -18.89 -3.45
C ASN A 214 7.38 -20.31 -2.89
N ILE A 215 6.87 -20.60 -1.69
CA ILE A 215 6.85 -21.96 -1.13
C ILE A 215 6.04 -22.90 -2.04
N CYS A 216 4.87 -22.45 -2.51
CA CYS A 216 4.05 -23.20 -3.45
C CYS A 216 4.79 -23.46 -4.78
N ASN A 217 5.42 -22.42 -5.34
CA ASN A 217 6.20 -22.51 -6.57
C ASN A 217 7.43 -23.42 -6.44
N ALA A 218 7.94 -23.63 -5.22
CA ALA A 218 9.03 -24.55 -4.92
C ALA A 218 8.60 -26.03 -4.84
N GLY A 219 7.31 -26.34 -5.06
CA GLY A 219 6.82 -27.72 -5.10
C GLY A 219 6.80 -28.42 -3.74
N ILE A 220 6.81 -27.66 -2.63
CA ILE A 220 6.56 -28.22 -1.29
C ILE A 220 5.19 -28.88 -1.28
N THR A 221 5.00 -29.97 -0.52
CA THR A 221 3.69 -30.63 -0.37
C THR A 221 2.87 -30.00 0.76
N SER A 222 1.54 -30.14 0.70
CA SER A 222 0.63 -29.61 1.73
C SER A 222 0.92 -30.18 3.12
N GLU A 223 1.31 -31.45 3.20
CA GLU A 223 1.64 -32.12 4.46
C GLU A 223 2.89 -31.51 5.09
N LYS A 224 3.94 -31.29 4.28
CA LYS A 224 5.18 -30.65 4.74
C LYS A 224 4.92 -29.20 5.13
N MET A 225 4.14 -28.46 4.36
CA MET A 225 3.72 -27.09 4.70
C MET A 225 2.99 -27.06 6.06
N ALA A 226 2.07 -27.99 6.31
CA ALA A 226 1.31 -28.07 7.56
C ALA A 226 2.21 -28.41 8.76
N ALA A 227 3.06 -29.43 8.63
CA ALA A 227 3.97 -29.84 9.70
C ALA A 227 4.95 -28.71 10.08
N MET A 228 5.56 -28.06 9.07
CA MET A 228 6.51 -26.97 9.33
C MET A 228 5.82 -25.70 9.83
N SER A 229 4.56 -25.43 9.42
CA SER A 229 3.80 -24.30 9.97
C SER A 229 3.43 -24.54 11.44
N ALA A 230 3.04 -25.76 11.82
CA ALA A 230 2.77 -26.10 13.21
C ALA A 230 4.02 -25.93 14.09
N GLN A 231 5.18 -26.39 13.60
CA GLN A 231 6.46 -26.19 14.29
C GLN A 231 6.83 -24.71 14.37
N ALA A 232 6.70 -23.97 13.26
CA ALA A 232 7.05 -22.55 13.18
C ALA A 232 6.26 -21.66 14.14
N CYS A 233 5.06 -22.09 14.53
CA CYS A 233 4.08 -21.29 15.27
C CYS A 233 3.78 -21.85 16.67
N SER A 234 4.56 -22.83 17.12
CA SER A 234 4.46 -23.46 18.45
C SER A 234 5.04 -22.60 19.60
N THR A 235 5.61 -21.43 19.28
CA THR A 235 6.25 -20.48 20.20
C THR A 235 5.58 -19.11 20.13
#